data_AF-A0A512M374-F1
#
_entry.id   AF-A0A512M374-F1
#
_cell.length_a   1.000
_cell.length_b   1.000
_cell.length_c   1.000
_cell.angle_alpha   90.00
_cell.angle_beta   90.00
_cell.angle_gamma   90.00
#
_symmetry.space_group_name_H-M   'P 1'
#
loop_
_entity.id
_entity.type
_entity.pdbx_description
1 polymer ?
#
loop_
_entity_poly.entity_id
_entity_poly.type
_entity_poly.pdbx_seq_one_letter_code
_entity_poly.pdbx_strand_id
1 'polypeptide(L)'
;MKAGVIPVPHSRWLSGLILTGEGAPAKPHARIPTRPDLAMSKNSAKKIINDPLKCADELFEGLVLAYDGKVRRVGKRSLVMNDLRPDAPALLVGGGAGHEPIYHGLVGKGMADGAAVGEIFAAPPPDIVLEATQAVNRGKGVLFLYGNYAGDVMNFDIGGELAADEGITVKTVIINDDVCSAPPDKKQNRRGVGGLVPITKLAGAAATVVDSLDELVRIAQKAVDNTRTVGVSTKPGSIPATGEPTFELADDVIGLGMGIHGEKGVGLIPMCTADELAAKILDLLFADDMPLNAGDEIVFFVNSLGSTHMMELLILLRAARPILDARGIKVHHTIVDSIVTCQEMAGVSFSITKLDAELKKLWDLPCESVGYTKL
;
A
#
# COMPACT_ATOMS: atom_id res chain seq x y z
N MET A 1 -6.45 -58.03 -28.27
CA MET A 1 -5.34 -58.14 -27.29
C MET A 1 -5.58 -57.09 -26.22
N LYS A 2 -5.54 -57.50 -24.95
CA LYS A 2 -6.00 -56.71 -23.80
C LYS A 2 -5.03 -55.57 -23.46
N ALA A 3 -5.56 -54.36 -23.28
CA ALA A 3 -4.88 -53.28 -22.57
C ALA A 3 -5.09 -53.47 -21.06
N GLY A 4 -3.99 -53.46 -20.30
CA GLY A 4 -4.01 -53.51 -18.83
C GLY A 4 -4.07 -52.08 -18.27
N VAL A 5 -5.08 -51.82 -17.46
CA VAL A 5 -5.22 -50.61 -16.64
C VAL A 5 -4.79 -50.95 -15.22
N ILE A 6 -3.85 -50.19 -14.68
CA ILE A 6 -3.41 -50.23 -13.28
C ILE A 6 -4.32 -49.28 -12.48
N PRO A 7 -4.93 -49.69 -11.35
CA PRO A 7 -5.75 -48.80 -10.54
C PRO A 7 -4.92 -47.98 -9.55
N VAL A 8 -5.22 -46.69 -9.44
CA VAL A 8 -4.75 -45.77 -8.40
C VAL A 8 -5.81 -45.73 -7.28
N PRO A 9 -5.46 -45.87 -5.98
CA PRO A 9 -6.45 -45.85 -4.91
C PRO A 9 -6.81 -44.41 -4.49
N HIS A 10 -8.12 -44.12 -4.48
CA HIS A 10 -8.71 -42.95 -3.82
C HIS A 10 -8.73 -43.13 -2.29
N SER A 11 -8.27 -42.12 -1.54
CA SER A 11 -8.56 -41.93 -0.10
C SER A 11 -9.12 -40.51 0.11
N ARG A 12 -10.44 -40.41 0.36
CA ARG A 12 -11.07 -40.22 1.67
C ARG A 12 -10.71 -38.90 2.39
N TRP A 13 -11.39 -37.82 2.01
CA TRP A 13 -11.75 -36.73 2.93
C TRP A 13 -13.08 -36.13 2.48
N LEU A 14 -14.17 -36.53 3.15
CA LEU A 14 -15.45 -35.81 3.26
C LEU A 14 -16.40 -36.70 4.07
N SER A 15 -16.42 -36.53 5.38
CA SER A 15 -17.63 -36.77 6.20
C SER A 15 -17.38 -36.18 7.59
N GLY A 16 -18.22 -35.23 7.99
CA GLY A 16 -18.15 -34.67 9.34
C GLY A 16 -18.77 -33.30 9.53
N LEU A 17 -19.88 -32.96 8.88
CA LEU A 17 -20.76 -31.90 9.39
C LEU A 17 -22.14 -32.51 9.59
N ILE A 18 -22.48 -32.83 10.84
CA ILE A 18 -23.85 -33.10 11.27
C ILE A 18 -24.13 -32.13 12.41
N LEU A 19 -24.99 -31.16 12.13
CA LEU A 19 -25.77 -30.44 13.13
C LEU A 19 -26.99 -31.30 13.46
N THR A 20 -27.17 -31.69 14.72
CA THR A 20 -28.45 -31.70 15.48
C THR A 20 -28.30 -32.48 16.80
N GLY A 21 -28.81 -31.90 17.89
CA GLY A 21 -29.69 -32.55 18.88
C GLY A 21 -29.16 -33.66 19.80
N GLU A 22 -29.20 -33.35 21.10
CA GLU A 22 -29.39 -34.25 22.26
C GLU A 22 -28.34 -35.36 22.58
N GLY A 23 -27.60 -35.11 23.67
CA GLY A 23 -27.38 -36.07 24.77
C GLY A 23 -26.62 -37.38 24.51
N ALA A 24 -25.28 -37.35 24.51
CA ALA A 24 -24.43 -38.49 24.92
C ALA A 24 -23.02 -37.99 25.32
N PRO A 25 -22.33 -38.62 26.31
CA PRO A 25 -21.03 -38.12 26.77
C PRO A 25 -19.93 -38.37 25.73
N ALA A 26 -19.27 -37.30 25.31
CA ALA A 26 -18.17 -37.34 24.35
C ALA A 26 -16.94 -38.06 24.94
N LYS A 27 -16.38 -39.02 24.18
CA LYS A 27 -15.05 -39.59 24.46
C LYS A 27 -13.98 -38.51 24.24
N PRO A 28 -12.90 -38.46 25.05
CA PRO A 28 -11.88 -37.44 24.90
C PRO A 28 -11.15 -37.62 23.56
N HIS A 29 -11.22 -36.58 22.71
CA HIS A 29 -10.38 -36.47 21.52
C HIS A 29 -8.91 -36.46 21.92
N ALA A 30 -8.08 -37.21 21.19
CA ALA A 30 -6.63 -37.19 21.35
C ALA A 30 -6.11 -35.75 21.22
N ARG A 31 -5.41 -35.27 22.25
CA ARG A 31 -4.79 -33.94 22.25
C ARG A 31 -3.75 -33.87 21.13
N ILE A 32 -3.88 -32.86 20.27
CA ILE A 32 -2.81 -32.44 19.35
C ILE A 32 -1.59 -32.09 20.22
N PRO A 33 -0.37 -32.56 19.91
CA PRO A 33 0.80 -32.25 20.70
C PRO A 33 1.07 -30.74 20.69
N THR A 34 0.93 -30.08 21.83
CA THR A 34 1.36 -28.70 22.01
C THR A 34 2.88 -28.67 22.13
N ARG A 35 3.58 -28.02 21.20
CA ARG A 35 5.01 -27.74 21.35
C ARG A 35 5.22 -26.89 22.64
N PRO A 36 6.10 -27.27 23.58
CA PRO A 36 6.16 -26.61 24.89
C PRO A 36 6.87 -25.24 24.95
N ASP A 37 7.39 -24.68 23.85
CA ASP A 37 8.38 -23.57 23.96
C ASP A 37 8.04 -22.30 23.15
N LEU A 38 6.81 -22.14 22.67
CA LEU A 38 6.32 -20.82 22.26
C LEU A 38 5.48 -20.28 23.40
N ALA A 39 6.08 -19.43 24.25
CA ALA A 39 5.29 -18.49 25.02
C ALA A 39 4.48 -17.69 23.99
N MET A 40 3.24 -18.13 23.73
CA MET A 40 2.33 -17.35 22.91
C MET A 40 2.23 -16.01 23.63
N SER A 41 2.81 -14.98 23.02
CA SER A 41 2.46 -13.59 23.32
C SER A 41 0.95 -13.56 23.55
N LYS A 42 0.51 -12.82 24.58
CA LYS A 42 -0.90 -12.56 24.84
C LYS A 42 -1.45 -11.72 23.68
N ASN A 43 -1.56 -12.34 22.52
CA ASN A 43 -1.91 -11.71 21.28
C ASN A 43 -3.42 -11.46 21.34
N SER A 44 -3.82 -10.19 21.36
CA SER A 44 -5.24 -9.84 21.27
C SER A 44 -5.79 -10.07 19.86
N ALA A 45 -4.93 -10.03 18.84
CA ALA A 45 -5.28 -10.22 17.43
C ALA A 45 -4.92 -11.62 16.93
N LYS A 46 -5.89 -12.34 16.33
CA LYS A 46 -5.61 -13.64 15.70
C LYS A 46 -5.01 -13.40 14.31
N LYS A 47 -3.75 -13.81 14.09
CA LYS A 47 -3.07 -13.72 12.78
C LYS A 47 -2.77 -15.11 12.22
N ILE A 48 -2.89 -15.25 10.90
CA ILE A 48 -2.52 -16.46 10.16
C ILE A 48 -1.05 -16.30 9.70
N ILE A 49 -0.13 -16.59 10.60
CA ILE A 49 1.33 -16.45 10.40
C ILE A 49 2.05 -17.62 11.08
N ASN A 50 3.25 -17.94 10.62
CA ASN A 50 4.09 -18.96 11.26
C ASN A 50 4.89 -18.34 12.41
N ASP A 51 6.00 -17.68 12.08
CA ASP A 51 6.88 -17.00 13.03
C ASP A 51 6.72 -15.47 12.89
N PRO A 52 6.30 -14.75 13.95
CA PRO A 52 6.17 -13.30 13.93
C PRO A 52 7.43 -12.53 13.52
N LEU A 53 8.61 -13.10 13.75
CA LEU A 53 9.90 -12.49 13.38
C LEU A 53 10.31 -12.78 11.93
N LYS A 54 9.58 -13.64 11.23
CA LYS A 54 9.84 -14.00 9.82
C LYS A 54 8.75 -13.52 8.86
N CYS A 55 7.78 -12.76 9.36
CA CYS A 55 6.64 -12.31 8.56
C CYS A 55 7.06 -11.59 7.27
N ALA A 56 8.04 -10.69 7.32
CA ALA A 56 8.48 -9.98 6.12
C ALA A 56 9.14 -10.89 5.08
N ASP A 57 9.91 -11.90 5.52
CA ASP A 57 10.55 -12.86 4.62
C ASP A 57 9.52 -13.81 3.99
N GLU A 58 8.60 -14.38 4.79
CA GLU A 58 7.52 -15.26 4.31
C GLU A 58 6.55 -14.52 3.38
N LEU A 59 6.22 -13.27 3.71
CA LEU A 59 5.43 -12.37 2.88
C LEU A 59 6.09 -12.13 1.52
N PHE A 60 7.39 -11.83 1.53
CA PHE A 60 8.14 -11.57 0.31
C PHE A 60 8.20 -12.81 -0.59
N GLU A 61 8.37 -14.01 -0.02
CA GLU A 61 8.30 -15.27 -0.76
C GLU A 61 6.93 -15.46 -1.42
N GLY A 62 5.84 -15.24 -0.68
CA GLY A 62 4.48 -15.31 -1.20
C GLY A 62 4.19 -14.29 -2.31
N LEU A 63 4.70 -13.07 -2.15
CA LEU A 63 4.58 -12.00 -3.14
C LEU A 63 5.25 -12.39 -4.47
N VAL A 64 6.48 -12.90 -4.43
CA VAL A 64 7.20 -13.32 -5.66
C VAL A 64 6.42 -14.43 -6.38
N LEU A 65 5.83 -15.37 -5.63
CA LEU A 65 4.96 -16.41 -6.21
C LEU A 65 3.69 -15.81 -6.85
N ALA A 66 3.07 -14.82 -6.21
CA ALA A 66 1.84 -14.18 -6.72
C ALA A 66 2.01 -13.47 -8.08
N TYR A 67 3.24 -13.17 -8.47
CA TYR A 67 3.53 -12.58 -9.78
C TYR A 67 3.61 -13.60 -10.93
N ASP A 68 3.48 -14.91 -10.68
CA ASP A 68 3.46 -15.97 -11.70
C ASP A 68 4.62 -15.87 -12.72
N GLY A 69 5.82 -15.51 -12.25
CA GLY A 69 7.02 -15.37 -13.09
C GLY A 69 7.13 -14.05 -13.87
N LYS A 70 6.24 -13.07 -13.66
CA LYS A 70 6.36 -11.72 -14.24
C LYS A 70 7.49 -10.90 -13.60
N VAL A 71 7.90 -11.25 -12.38
CA VAL A 71 9.03 -10.64 -11.66
C VAL A 71 10.05 -11.70 -11.25
N ARG A 72 11.24 -11.26 -10.85
CA ARG A 72 12.27 -12.08 -10.22
C ARG A 72 12.71 -11.49 -8.89
N ARG A 73 13.07 -12.36 -7.95
CA ARG A 73 13.78 -12.00 -6.72
C ARG A 73 15.21 -11.55 -7.04
N VAL A 74 15.67 -10.56 -6.27
CA VAL A 74 17.03 -10.04 -6.24
C VAL A 74 17.46 -9.98 -4.78
N GLY A 75 18.59 -10.59 -4.47
CA GLY A 75 19.13 -10.62 -3.11
C GLY A 75 18.12 -11.06 -2.06
N LYS A 76 18.07 -10.36 -0.93
CA LYS A 76 17.24 -10.79 0.21
C LYS A 76 15.76 -10.46 -0.02
N ARG A 77 15.41 -9.20 -0.23
CA ARG A 77 14.02 -8.71 -0.28
C ARG A 77 13.81 -7.62 -1.33
N SER A 78 14.45 -7.79 -2.48
CA SER A 78 14.26 -6.92 -3.64
C SER A 78 13.64 -7.70 -4.78
N LEU A 79 12.72 -7.08 -5.53
CA LEU A 79 12.09 -7.73 -6.68
C LEU A 79 12.02 -6.78 -7.87
N VAL A 80 12.14 -7.32 -9.07
CA VAL A 80 12.22 -6.56 -10.32
C VAL A 80 11.43 -7.25 -11.41
N MET A 81 10.76 -6.49 -12.27
CA MET A 81 10.10 -7.03 -13.46
C MET A 81 11.08 -7.76 -14.38
N ASN A 82 10.64 -8.86 -14.98
CA ASN A 82 11.43 -9.56 -15.99
C ASN A 82 11.40 -8.84 -17.36
N ASP A 83 10.31 -8.14 -17.66
CA ASP A 83 10.06 -7.44 -18.93
C ASP A 83 10.21 -5.92 -18.74
N LEU A 84 11.47 -5.46 -18.61
CA LEU A 84 11.79 -4.03 -18.50
C LEU A 84 12.01 -3.40 -19.87
N ARG A 85 11.52 -2.17 -20.05
CA ARG A 85 11.79 -1.38 -21.26
C ARG A 85 13.31 -1.07 -21.35
N PRO A 86 14.01 -1.45 -22.43
CA PRO A 86 15.43 -1.14 -22.59
C PRO A 86 15.65 0.37 -22.78
N ASP A 87 16.87 0.84 -22.49
CA ASP A 87 17.32 2.22 -22.74
C ASP A 87 16.42 3.33 -22.15
N ALA A 88 15.80 3.05 -21.00
CA ALA A 88 14.83 3.91 -20.33
C ALA A 88 15.19 4.18 -18.86
N PRO A 89 14.82 5.34 -18.28
CA PRO A 89 14.95 5.56 -16.84
C PRO A 89 14.08 4.54 -16.09
N ALA A 90 14.52 4.14 -14.89
CA ALA A 90 13.81 3.17 -14.07
C ALA A 90 13.01 3.82 -12.95
N LEU A 91 11.89 3.22 -12.57
CA LEU A 91 11.12 3.60 -11.38
C LEU A 91 11.25 2.52 -10.30
N LEU A 92 11.91 2.85 -9.20
CA LEU A 92 12.04 1.99 -8.02
C LEU A 92 11.18 2.54 -6.88
N VAL A 93 10.34 1.69 -6.31
CA VAL A 93 9.56 2.00 -5.10
C VAL A 93 10.08 1.21 -3.91
N GLY A 94 9.65 1.53 -2.69
CA GLY A 94 9.91 0.68 -1.55
C GLY A 94 9.55 1.30 -0.22
N GLY A 95 9.75 0.51 0.82
CA GLY A 95 9.38 0.84 2.20
C GLY A 95 9.21 -0.40 3.06
N GLY A 96 8.73 -0.20 4.28
CA GLY A 96 8.39 -1.29 5.19
C GLY A 96 7.23 -2.17 4.69
N ALA A 97 7.26 -3.44 5.08
CA ALA A 97 6.13 -4.35 4.90
C ALA A 97 5.04 -4.08 5.97
N GLY A 98 3.86 -4.67 5.78
CA GLY A 98 2.69 -4.47 6.65
C GLY A 98 1.68 -3.45 6.15
N HIS A 99 1.89 -2.93 4.95
CA HIS A 99 1.01 -1.98 4.25
C HIS A 99 0.47 -2.57 2.95
N GLU A 100 0.48 -3.89 2.83
CA GLU A 100 0.21 -4.58 1.58
C GLU A 100 -1.13 -4.16 0.96
N PRO A 101 -1.18 -4.05 -0.37
CA PRO A 101 -0.13 -4.37 -1.34
C PRO A 101 1.00 -3.32 -1.53
N ILE A 102 0.96 -2.13 -0.92
CA ILE A 102 2.06 -1.17 -1.14
C ILE A 102 3.35 -1.56 -0.40
N TYR A 103 4.53 -1.21 -0.94
CA TYR A 103 4.77 -0.75 -2.32
C TYR A 103 4.98 -1.91 -3.29
N HIS A 104 5.37 -3.06 -2.77
CA HIS A 104 5.97 -4.15 -3.53
C HIS A 104 4.96 -4.97 -4.35
N GLY A 105 3.66 -4.84 -4.07
CA GLY A 105 2.56 -5.28 -4.93
C GLY A 105 2.26 -4.32 -6.09
N LEU A 106 2.91 -3.15 -6.16
CA LEU A 106 2.78 -2.17 -7.24
C LEU A 106 3.90 -2.28 -8.29
N VAL A 107 4.65 -3.38 -8.32
CA VAL A 107 5.63 -3.63 -9.40
C VAL A 107 4.89 -4.24 -10.58
N GLY A 108 5.01 -3.67 -11.78
CA GLY A 108 4.21 -4.11 -12.91
C GLY A 108 4.18 -3.14 -14.09
N LYS A 109 3.59 -3.59 -15.20
CA LYS A 109 3.50 -2.78 -16.42
C LYS A 109 2.70 -1.51 -16.14
N GLY A 110 3.25 -0.35 -16.49
CA GLY A 110 2.62 0.94 -16.23
C GLY A 110 2.56 1.33 -14.74
N MET A 111 3.28 0.61 -13.87
CA MET A 111 3.51 0.91 -12.45
C MET A 111 5.03 0.97 -12.19
N ALA A 112 5.55 0.42 -11.08
CA ALA A 112 6.98 0.42 -10.77
C ALA A 112 7.75 -0.71 -11.49
N ASP A 113 9.03 -0.50 -11.75
CA ASP A 113 9.94 -1.49 -12.36
C ASP A 113 10.46 -2.52 -11.35
N GLY A 114 10.55 -2.12 -10.08
CA GLY A 114 11.00 -2.97 -8.99
C GLY A 114 10.70 -2.35 -7.64
N ALA A 115 10.94 -3.13 -6.59
CA ALA A 115 10.75 -2.70 -5.22
C ALA A 115 11.85 -3.21 -4.29
N ALA A 116 12.23 -2.38 -3.31
CA ALA A 116 13.00 -2.76 -2.13
C ALA A 116 12.06 -2.93 -0.92
N VAL A 117 12.11 -4.09 -0.25
CA VAL A 117 11.15 -4.44 0.81
C VAL A 117 11.84 -4.57 2.16
N GLY A 118 11.38 -3.74 3.11
CA GLY A 118 11.87 -3.73 4.49
C GLY A 118 11.21 -4.78 5.38
N GLU A 119 11.49 -4.68 6.68
CA GLU A 119 10.78 -5.45 7.70
C GLU A 119 9.36 -4.90 7.90
N ILE A 120 8.55 -5.58 8.73
CA ILE A 120 7.25 -5.05 9.12
C ILE A 120 7.43 -3.69 9.80
N PHE A 121 6.86 -2.64 9.20
CA PHE A 121 6.92 -1.25 9.64
C PHE A 121 8.32 -0.65 9.79
N ALA A 122 9.31 -1.19 9.06
CA ALA A 122 10.64 -0.60 9.01
C ALA A 122 11.19 -0.59 7.58
N ALA A 123 11.82 0.52 7.21
CA ALA A 123 12.43 0.74 5.90
C ALA A 123 13.40 -0.39 5.50
N PRO A 124 13.55 -0.68 4.20
CA PRO A 124 14.60 -1.58 3.72
C PRO A 124 15.99 -1.03 4.09
N PRO A 125 16.91 -1.88 4.56
CA PRO A 125 18.31 -1.52 4.71
C PRO A 125 18.96 -1.03 3.40
N PRO A 126 20.02 -0.20 3.45
CA PRO A 126 20.58 0.42 2.25
C PRO A 126 21.16 -0.57 1.23
N ASP A 127 21.66 -1.72 1.69
CA ASP A 127 22.12 -2.81 0.82
C ASP A 127 20.98 -3.43 0.02
N ILE A 128 19.79 -3.60 0.61
CA ILE A 128 18.59 -4.05 -0.11
C ILE A 128 18.14 -3.01 -1.15
N VAL A 129 18.21 -1.72 -0.80
CA VAL A 129 17.94 -0.62 -1.75
C VAL A 129 18.92 -0.65 -2.92
N LEU A 130 20.23 -0.82 -2.64
CA LEU A 130 21.27 -0.94 -3.66
C LEU A 130 21.02 -2.15 -4.58
N GLU A 131 20.74 -3.33 -4.01
CA GLU A 131 20.42 -4.55 -4.76
C GLU A 131 19.27 -4.32 -5.76
N ALA A 132 18.20 -3.66 -5.31
CA ALA A 132 17.07 -3.33 -6.17
C ALA A 132 17.47 -2.32 -7.26
N THR A 133 18.23 -1.30 -6.88
CA THR A 133 18.71 -0.22 -7.77
C THR A 133 19.57 -0.77 -8.90
N GLN A 134 20.56 -1.59 -8.58
CA GLN A 134 21.41 -2.29 -9.55
C GLN A 134 20.55 -3.12 -10.53
N ALA A 135 19.56 -3.83 -10.02
CA ALA A 135 18.76 -4.73 -10.81
C ALA A 135 17.74 -4.03 -11.73
N VAL A 136 17.26 -2.83 -11.38
CA VAL A 136 16.39 -2.03 -12.26
C VAL A 136 17.16 -1.11 -13.19
N ASN A 137 18.42 -0.80 -12.91
CA ASN A 137 19.24 0.13 -13.69
C ASN A 137 19.43 -0.37 -15.14
N ARG A 138 19.18 0.53 -16.09
CA ARG A 138 19.29 0.29 -17.55
C ARG A 138 20.14 1.37 -18.25
N GLY A 139 21.01 2.05 -17.50
CA GLY A 139 21.94 3.05 -18.06
C GLY A 139 21.36 4.46 -18.26
N LYS A 140 20.09 4.69 -17.90
CA LYS A 140 19.43 6.01 -17.94
C LYS A 140 19.08 6.56 -16.55
N GLY A 141 19.61 5.93 -15.51
CA GLY A 141 19.38 6.29 -14.11
C GLY A 141 18.07 5.74 -13.53
N VAL A 142 17.89 5.95 -12.24
CA VAL A 142 16.80 5.38 -11.43
C VAL A 142 16.13 6.48 -10.62
N LEU A 143 14.79 6.53 -10.67
CA LEU A 143 13.98 7.34 -9.76
C LEU A 143 13.57 6.49 -8.56
N PHE A 144 13.91 6.92 -7.36
CA PHE A 144 13.32 6.44 -6.12
C PHE A 144 12.02 7.19 -5.82
N LEU A 145 10.96 6.45 -5.54
CA LEU A 145 9.65 7.00 -5.21
C LEU A 145 9.06 6.27 -3.99
N TYR A 146 8.94 6.99 -2.88
CA TYR A 146 8.45 6.45 -1.61
C TYR A 146 7.87 7.56 -0.71
N GLY A 147 7.16 7.16 0.34
CA GLY A 147 6.52 8.06 1.31
C GLY A 147 7.50 8.72 2.26
N ASN A 148 7.17 9.93 2.72
CA ASN A 148 8.04 10.71 3.59
C ASN A 148 8.08 10.21 5.04
N TYR A 149 8.95 9.24 5.30
CA TYR A 149 9.25 8.73 6.64
C TYR A 149 10.74 8.77 6.87
N ALA A 150 11.16 9.17 8.09
CA ALA A 150 12.58 9.39 8.40
C ALA A 150 13.46 8.16 8.13
N GLY A 151 12.94 6.96 8.44
CA GLY A 151 13.64 5.71 8.16
C GLY A 151 13.80 5.44 6.67
N ASP A 152 12.74 5.66 5.87
CA ASP A 152 12.81 5.48 4.43
C ASP A 152 13.77 6.50 3.80
N VAL A 153 13.64 7.79 4.16
CA VAL A 153 14.54 8.86 3.67
C VAL A 153 16.01 8.51 3.95
N MET A 154 16.34 8.19 5.20
CA MET A 154 17.72 7.87 5.57
C MET A 154 18.27 6.66 4.81
N ASN A 155 17.51 5.57 4.71
CA ASN A 155 18.02 4.34 4.07
C ASN A 155 18.12 4.46 2.55
N PHE A 156 17.16 5.14 1.90
CA PHE A 156 17.20 5.37 0.46
C PHE A 156 18.25 6.42 0.07
N ASP A 157 18.52 7.42 0.90
CA ASP A 157 19.62 8.37 0.68
C ASP A 157 20.97 7.63 0.69
N ILE A 158 21.22 6.81 1.71
CA ILE A 158 22.44 5.97 1.78
C ILE A 158 22.50 4.99 0.59
N GLY A 159 21.38 4.35 0.23
CA GLY A 159 21.31 3.47 -0.93
C GLY A 159 21.61 4.18 -2.24
N GLY A 160 21.19 5.44 -2.38
CA GLY A 160 21.50 6.30 -3.51
C GLY A 160 22.98 6.70 -3.57
N GLU A 161 23.60 7.00 -2.44
CA GLU A 161 25.04 7.26 -2.33
C GLU A 161 25.86 6.03 -2.76
N LEU A 162 25.49 4.85 -2.26
CA LEU A 162 26.13 3.59 -2.65
C LEU A 162 25.97 3.30 -4.15
N ALA A 163 24.81 3.59 -4.72
CA ALA A 163 24.56 3.42 -6.16
C ALA A 163 25.38 4.43 -6.99
N ALA A 164 25.59 5.65 -6.49
CA ALA A 164 26.42 6.66 -7.13
C ALA A 164 27.90 6.25 -7.17
N ASP A 165 28.40 5.60 -6.12
CA ASP A 165 29.76 5.02 -6.09
C ASP A 165 29.95 3.94 -7.18
N GLU A 166 28.87 3.29 -7.61
CA GLU A 166 28.84 2.34 -8.73
C GLU A 166 28.55 2.97 -10.10
N GLY A 167 28.47 4.30 -10.17
CA GLY A 167 28.19 5.05 -11.40
C GLY A 167 26.72 5.04 -11.82
N ILE A 168 25.79 4.66 -10.93
CA ILE A 168 24.35 4.70 -11.20
C ILE A 168 23.80 6.07 -10.78
N THR A 169 23.26 6.82 -11.73
CA THR A 169 22.59 8.08 -11.41
C THR A 169 21.23 7.82 -10.77
N VAL A 170 21.03 8.33 -9.55
CA VAL A 170 19.78 8.22 -8.81
C VAL A 170 19.18 9.61 -8.59
N LYS A 171 17.85 9.72 -8.67
CA LYS A 171 17.08 10.87 -8.18
C LYS A 171 15.94 10.38 -7.31
N THR A 172 15.47 11.23 -6.40
CA THR A 172 14.40 10.88 -5.46
C THR A 172 13.25 11.87 -5.59
N VAL A 173 12.03 11.34 -5.57
CA VAL A 173 10.80 12.11 -5.33
C VAL A 173 10.13 11.53 -4.08
N ILE A 174 9.92 12.37 -3.09
CA ILE A 174 9.31 12.00 -1.82
C ILE A 174 7.82 12.31 -1.88
N ILE A 175 6.99 11.34 -1.55
CA ILE A 175 5.54 11.50 -1.48
C ILE A 175 5.14 12.01 -0.09
N ASN A 176 4.47 13.16 -0.06
CA ASN A 176 4.11 13.91 1.15
C ASN A 176 2.66 14.45 1.10
N ASP A 177 1.72 13.58 0.72
CA ASP A 177 0.32 13.92 0.43
C ASP A 177 -0.58 14.08 1.67
N ASP A 178 -0.11 13.70 2.87
CA ASP A 178 -0.91 13.71 4.09
C ASP A 178 -1.12 15.12 4.66
N VAL A 179 -2.28 15.71 4.37
CA VAL A 179 -2.65 17.08 4.80
C VAL A 179 -2.65 17.24 6.32
N CYS A 180 -2.98 16.17 7.06
CA CYS A 180 -3.14 16.23 8.50
C CYS A 180 -1.83 16.19 9.28
N SER A 181 -0.74 15.81 8.63
CA SER A 181 0.54 15.57 9.29
C SER A 181 1.41 16.83 9.42
N ALA A 182 1.25 17.81 8.54
CA ALA A 182 1.88 19.12 8.64
C ALA A 182 1.09 20.18 7.84
N PRO A 183 1.06 21.44 8.30
CA PRO A 183 0.37 22.52 7.61
C PRO A 183 1.03 22.86 6.25
N PRO A 184 0.32 23.56 5.35
CA PRO A 184 0.82 23.99 4.03
C PRO A 184 2.22 24.60 3.99
N ASP A 185 2.54 25.49 4.93
CA ASP A 185 3.83 26.17 5.03
C ASP A 185 4.99 25.23 5.41
N LYS A 186 4.67 24.01 5.83
CA LYS A 186 5.61 22.94 6.20
C LYS A 186 5.32 21.65 5.45
N LYS A 187 4.76 21.72 4.23
CA LYS A 187 4.34 20.55 3.45
C LYS A 187 5.45 19.51 3.22
N GLN A 188 6.71 19.91 3.19
CA GLN A 188 7.87 19.01 3.10
C GLN A 188 8.00 18.05 4.30
N ASN A 189 7.34 18.35 5.42
CA ASN A 189 7.30 17.47 6.60
C ASN A 189 6.08 16.54 6.62
N ARG A 190 5.21 16.60 5.60
CA ARG A 190 4.03 15.73 5.54
C ARG A 190 4.41 14.30 5.27
N ARG A 191 3.70 13.35 5.87
CA ARG A 191 3.80 11.90 5.59
C ARG A 191 3.29 11.57 4.18
N GLY A 192 3.70 10.42 3.66
CA GLY A 192 3.11 9.83 2.44
C GLY A 192 2.11 8.73 2.79
N VAL A 193 0.85 8.81 2.34
CA VAL A 193 -0.24 7.92 2.78
C VAL A 193 -1.12 7.39 1.63
N GLY A 194 -2.44 7.60 1.61
CA GLY A 194 -3.30 7.06 0.54
C GLY A 194 -2.92 7.52 -0.88
N GLY A 195 -2.25 8.67 -1.04
CA GLY A 195 -1.80 9.21 -2.32
C GLY A 195 -0.65 8.42 -2.97
N LEU A 196 0.00 7.52 -2.20
CA LEU A 196 1.07 6.65 -2.69
C LEU A 196 0.66 5.88 -3.96
N VAL A 197 -0.59 5.44 -4.05
CA VAL A 197 -1.13 4.67 -5.18
C VAL A 197 -1.30 5.50 -6.44
N PRO A 198 -2.11 6.58 -6.47
CA PRO A 198 -2.27 7.36 -7.68
C PRO A 198 -0.97 8.01 -8.16
N ILE A 199 -0.07 8.40 -7.25
CA ILE A 199 1.24 8.95 -7.61
C ILE A 199 2.13 7.89 -8.26
N THR A 200 2.20 6.68 -7.68
CA THR A 200 2.95 5.57 -8.27
C THR A 200 2.41 5.20 -9.65
N LYS A 201 1.08 5.20 -9.83
CA LYS A 201 0.46 4.96 -11.13
C LYS A 201 0.86 6.01 -12.18
N LEU A 202 0.85 7.29 -11.82
CA LEU A 202 1.21 8.38 -12.72
C LEU A 202 2.71 8.34 -13.07
N ALA A 203 3.57 8.13 -12.07
CA ALA A 203 5.01 7.98 -12.27
C ALA A 203 5.34 6.73 -13.11
N GLY A 204 4.66 5.61 -12.85
CA GLY A 204 4.82 4.37 -13.61
C GLY A 204 4.38 4.51 -15.06
N ALA A 205 3.23 5.17 -15.30
CA ALA A 205 2.80 5.52 -16.64
C ALA A 205 3.84 6.42 -17.35
N ALA A 206 4.39 7.42 -16.65
CA ALA A 206 5.46 8.27 -17.20
C ALA A 206 6.72 7.47 -17.56
N ALA A 207 7.14 6.54 -16.70
CA ALA A 207 8.31 5.67 -16.92
C ALA A 207 8.18 4.79 -18.18
N THR A 208 6.96 4.56 -18.69
CA THR A 208 6.74 3.85 -19.96
C THR A 208 6.93 4.71 -21.21
N VAL A 209 6.86 6.05 -21.10
CA VAL A 209 6.82 6.96 -22.25
C VAL A 209 7.96 7.98 -22.32
N VAL A 210 8.64 8.28 -21.22
CA VAL A 210 9.70 9.32 -21.18
C VAL A 210 11.09 8.71 -21.28
N ASP A 211 12.03 9.38 -21.94
CA ASP A 211 13.36 8.81 -22.21
C ASP A 211 14.47 9.36 -21.32
N SER A 212 14.14 10.26 -20.37
CA SER A 212 15.09 10.85 -19.43
C SER A 212 14.61 10.75 -17.99
N LEU A 213 15.56 10.56 -17.07
CA LEU A 213 15.30 10.57 -15.64
C LEU A 213 14.73 11.91 -15.17
N ASP A 214 15.17 13.02 -15.77
CA ASP A 214 14.72 14.37 -15.41
C ASP A 214 13.23 14.57 -15.69
N GLU A 215 12.75 14.06 -16.81
CA GLU A 215 11.32 14.17 -17.16
C GLU A 215 10.48 13.24 -16.29
N LEU A 216 10.99 12.06 -15.95
CA LEU A 216 10.35 11.15 -15.00
C LEU A 216 10.20 11.80 -13.62
N VAL A 217 11.26 12.45 -13.12
CA VAL A 217 11.25 13.22 -11.87
C VAL A 217 10.24 14.37 -11.93
N ARG A 218 10.23 15.16 -13.02
CA ARG A 218 9.31 16.30 -13.18
C ARG A 218 7.86 15.85 -13.08
N ILE A 219 7.50 14.75 -13.75
CA ILE A 219 6.13 14.25 -13.78
C ILE A 219 5.75 13.60 -12.44
N ALA A 220 6.66 12.83 -11.82
CA ALA A 220 6.43 12.25 -10.50
C ALA A 220 6.21 13.35 -9.43
N GLN A 221 7.06 14.40 -9.43
CA GLN A 221 6.89 15.54 -8.53
C GLN A 221 5.57 16.27 -8.80
N LYS A 222 5.19 16.46 -10.06
CA LYS A 222 3.90 17.05 -10.42
C LYS A 222 2.72 16.23 -9.90
N ALA A 223 2.80 14.90 -9.93
CA ALA A 223 1.78 14.02 -9.37
C ALA A 223 1.68 14.16 -7.83
N VAL A 224 2.82 14.27 -7.14
CA VAL A 224 2.87 14.57 -5.70
C VAL A 224 2.21 15.92 -5.40
N ASP A 225 2.62 16.97 -6.12
CA ASP A 225 2.12 18.33 -5.92
C ASP A 225 0.61 18.44 -6.12
N ASN A 226 0.03 17.57 -6.96
CA ASN A 226 -1.40 17.51 -7.29
C ASN A 226 -2.18 16.43 -6.52
N THR A 227 -1.62 15.83 -5.47
CA THR A 227 -2.31 14.81 -4.66
C THR A 227 -2.37 15.18 -3.19
N ARG A 228 -3.55 15.09 -2.58
CA ARG A 228 -3.77 15.33 -1.16
C ARG A 228 -4.61 14.22 -0.55
N THR A 229 -4.29 13.86 0.69
CA THR A 229 -4.97 12.78 1.41
C THR A 229 -5.27 13.15 2.85
N VAL A 230 -6.40 12.65 3.34
CA VAL A 230 -6.79 12.66 4.75
C VAL A 230 -7.24 11.26 5.14
N GLY A 231 -6.64 10.71 6.20
CA GLY A 231 -6.96 9.41 6.78
C GLY A 231 -7.75 9.52 8.08
N VAL A 232 -8.49 8.47 8.43
CA VAL A 232 -9.24 8.33 9.67
C VAL A 232 -9.15 6.88 10.14
N SER A 233 -8.83 6.66 11.41
CA SER A 233 -8.81 5.34 12.03
C SER A 233 -9.91 5.19 13.07
N THR A 234 -10.65 4.10 13.00
CA THR A 234 -11.68 3.70 13.99
C THR A 234 -11.16 2.63 14.96
N LYS A 235 -10.08 1.91 14.60
CA LYS A 235 -9.43 0.93 15.47
C LYS A 235 -7.97 0.73 15.05
N PRO A 236 -7.03 0.53 16.00
CA PRO A 236 -5.64 0.20 15.66
C PRO A 236 -5.52 -1.17 14.98
N GLY A 237 -4.50 -1.31 14.12
CA GLY A 237 -3.95 -2.61 13.74
C GLY A 237 -2.97 -3.11 14.81
N SER A 238 -2.44 -4.31 14.67
CA SER A 238 -1.47 -4.90 15.60
C SER A 238 -0.11 -5.18 14.94
N ILE A 239 0.94 -5.05 15.74
CA ILE A 239 2.32 -5.35 15.36
C ILE A 239 2.52 -6.87 15.45
N PRO A 240 2.82 -7.60 14.35
CA PRO A 240 2.95 -9.05 14.40
C PRO A 240 3.94 -9.55 15.46
N ALA A 241 5.12 -8.92 15.54
CA ALA A 241 6.20 -9.32 16.44
C ALA A 241 5.84 -9.27 17.94
N THR A 242 4.99 -8.34 18.34
CA THR A 242 4.62 -8.14 19.77
C THR A 242 3.19 -8.59 20.08
N GLY A 243 2.29 -8.50 19.11
CA GLY A 243 0.84 -8.66 19.30
C GLY A 243 0.15 -7.43 19.87
N GLU A 244 0.90 -6.36 20.11
CA GLU A 244 0.40 -5.11 20.68
C GLU A 244 -0.28 -4.23 19.61
N PRO A 245 -1.28 -3.42 20.00
CA PRO A 245 -1.87 -2.46 19.09
C PRO A 245 -0.86 -1.38 18.70
N THR A 246 -0.99 -0.87 17.47
CA THR A 246 -0.16 0.21 16.92
C THR A 246 -0.37 1.55 17.65
N PHE A 247 -1.55 1.76 18.22
CA PHE A 247 -1.91 2.89 19.08
C PHE A 247 -3.13 2.54 19.94
N GLU A 248 -3.47 3.38 20.91
CA GLU A 248 -4.68 3.24 21.72
C GLU A 248 -5.76 4.24 21.30
N LEU A 249 -7.01 3.80 21.32
CA LEU A 249 -8.19 4.58 20.99
C LEU A 249 -9.36 4.11 21.84
N ALA A 250 -10.12 5.03 22.44
CA ALA A 250 -11.32 4.68 23.19
C ALA A 250 -12.48 4.33 22.23
N ASP A 251 -13.43 3.52 22.71
CA ASP A 251 -14.49 2.93 21.87
C ASP A 251 -15.43 3.97 21.21
N ASP A 252 -15.54 5.17 21.79
CA ASP A 252 -16.44 6.24 21.35
C ASP A 252 -15.74 7.33 20.53
N VAL A 253 -14.45 7.19 20.24
CA VAL A 253 -13.65 8.17 19.49
C VAL A 253 -12.97 7.54 18.28
N ILE A 254 -12.68 8.39 17.29
CA ILE A 254 -11.93 8.06 16.07
C ILE A 254 -10.74 8.99 15.92
N GLY A 255 -9.65 8.48 15.35
CA GLY A 255 -8.44 9.24 15.09
C GLY A 255 -8.49 9.90 13.72
N LEU A 256 -8.66 11.23 13.69
CA LEU A 256 -8.65 12.02 12.45
C LEU A 256 -7.21 12.39 12.08
N GLY A 257 -6.82 12.06 10.85
CA GLY A 257 -5.49 12.30 10.31
C GLY A 257 -4.44 11.32 10.81
N MET A 258 -4.82 10.14 11.32
CA MET A 258 -3.84 9.14 11.77
C MET A 258 -2.98 8.64 10.61
N GLY A 259 -1.68 8.46 10.85
CA GLY A 259 -0.74 7.92 9.86
C GLY A 259 -0.87 6.40 9.71
N ILE A 260 -0.22 5.85 8.67
CA ILE A 260 -0.26 4.41 8.36
C ILE A 260 0.53 3.54 9.33
N HIS A 261 1.29 4.11 10.28
CA HIS A 261 1.93 3.35 11.37
C HIS A 261 1.33 3.70 12.74
N GLY A 262 0.16 4.35 12.77
CA GLY A 262 -0.48 4.80 14.01
C GLY A 262 0.05 6.12 14.55
N GLU A 263 0.79 6.89 13.75
CA GLU A 263 1.29 8.19 14.18
C GLU A 263 0.14 9.19 14.34
N LYS A 264 0.27 10.09 15.31
CA LYS A 264 -0.77 11.07 15.66
C LYS A 264 -1.17 11.93 14.46
N GLY A 265 -2.47 12.17 14.33
CA GLY A 265 -3.05 13.09 13.35
C GLY A 265 -3.39 14.47 13.92
N VAL A 266 -4.42 15.09 13.33
CA VAL A 266 -4.95 16.40 13.79
C VAL A 266 -5.70 16.29 15.11
N GLY A 267 -6.21 15.10 15.47
CA GLY A 267 -6.80 14.86 16.78
C GLY A 267 -7.73 13.67 16.86
N LEU A 268 -8.30 13.49 18.05
CA LEU A 268 -9.37 12.52 18.32
C LEU A 268 -10.71 13.25 18.26
N ILE A 269 -11.68 12.69 17.54
CA ILE A 269 -13.05 13.22 17.48
C ILE A 269 -14.05 12.13 17.90
N PRO A 270 -15.25 12.49 18.39
CA PRO A 270 -16.30 11.50 18.65
C PRO A 270 -16.64 10.71 17.37
N MET A 271 -17.03 9.45 17.54
CA MET A 271 -17.60 8.65 16.45
C MET A 271 -18.80 9.40 15.84
N CYS A 272 -18.84 9.47 14.52
CA CYS A 272 -19.88 10.19 13.77
C CYS A 272 -20.42 9.32 12.64
N THR A 273 -21.50 9.79 12.01
CA THR A 273 -22.07 9.11 10.84
C THR A 273 -21.13 9.21 9.64
N ALA A 274 -21.26 8.30 8.67
CA ALA A 274 -20.48 8.36 7.43
C ALA A 274 -20.68 9.68 6.66
N ASP A 275 -21.89 10.26 6.74
CA ASP A 275 -22.24 11.52 6.09
C ASP A 275 -21.45 12.69 6.68
N GLU A 276 -21.42 12.77 8.01
CA GLU A 276 -20.62 13.77 8.74
C GLU A 276 -19.13 13.54 8.53
N LEU A 277 -18.68 12.29 8.54
CA LEU A 277 -17.28 11.95 8.36
C LEU A 277 -16.76 12.33 6.98
N ALA A 278 -17.51 11.99 5.93
CA ALA A 278 -17.14 12.35 4.56
C ALA A 278 -17.02 13.87 4.38
N ALA A 279 -17.95 14.64 4.96
CA ALA A 279 -17.88 16.10 4.95
C ALA A 279 -16.62 16.62 5.66
N LYS A 280 -16.32 16.12 6.87
CA LYS A 280 -15.12 16.51 7.63
C LYS A 280 -13.82 16.24 6.90
N ILE A 281 -13.69 15.04 6.30
CA ILE A 281 -12.50 14.66 5.53
C ILE A 281 -12.33 15.57 4.32
N LEU A 282 -13.41 15.80 3.57
CA LEU A 282 -13.39 16.67 2.40
C LEU A 282 -13.08 18.13 2.77
N ASP A 283 -13.65 18.66 3.85
CA ASP A 283 -13.37 20.04 4.30
C ASP A 283 -11.88 20.25 4.59
N LEU A 284 -11.19 19.26 5.16
CA LEU A 284 -9.74 19.31 5.37
C LEU A 284 -8.98 19.30 4.05
N LEU A 285 -9.37 18.45 3.09
CA LEU A 285 -8.75 18.41 1.75
C LEU A 285 -8.93 19.74 1.01
N PHE A 286 -10.10 20.36 1.14
CA PHE A 286 -10.41 21.62 0.48
C PHE A 286 -9.77 22.85 1.11
N ALA A 287 -9.42 22.78 2.40
CA ALA A 287 -8.74 23.85 3.11
C ALA A 287 -7.23 23.87 2.85
N ASP A 288 -6.70 22.89 2.12
CA ASP A 288 -5.27 22.73 1.89
C ASP A 288 -4.71 23.60 0.74
N ASP A 289 -3.42 23.46 0.43
CA ASP A 289 -2.69 24.28 -0.55
C ASP A 289 -2.89 23.87 -2.02
N MET A 290 -3.80 22.93 -2.27
CA MET A 290 -4.19 22.49 -3.61
C MET A 290 -5.59 23.00 -3.97
N PRO A 291 -5.72 24.17 -4.62
CA PRO A 291 -7.03 24.71 -4.94
C PRO A 291 -7.79 23.81 -5.93
N LEU A 292 -9.00 23.42 -5.52
CA LEU A 292 -9.97 22.66 -6.31
C LEU A 292 -11.16 23.57 -6.65
N ASN A 293 -11.22 24.00 -7.90
CA ASN A 293 -12.22 24.91 -8.44
C ASN A 293 -13.28 24.15 -9.24
N ALA A 294 -14.42 24.80 -9.47
CA ALA A 294 -15.45 24.27 -10.37
C ALA A 294 -14.86 24.02 -11.77
N GLY A 295 -15.11 22.83 -12.31
CA GLY A 295 -14.60 22.37 -13.59
C GLY A 295 -13.32 21.54 -13.52
N ASP A 296 -12.61 21.56 -12.38
CA ASP A 296 -11.43 20.70 -12.18
C ASP A 296 -11.82 19.22 -12.22
N GLU A 297 -10.94 18.40 -12.80
CA GLU A 297 -11.10 16.95 -12.87
C GLU A 297 -10.18 16.27 -11.85
N ILE A 298 -10.67 15.22 -11.19
CA ILE A 298 -9.91 14.48 -10.17
C ILE A 298 -9.99 12.97 -10.35
N VAL A 299 -8.95 12.29 -9.87
CA VAL A 299 -9.07 10.92 -9.37
C VAL A 299 -9.47 10.99 -7.90
N PHE A 300 -10.47 10.19 -7.52
CA PHE A 300 -10.88 10.06 -6.13
C PHE A 300 -10.63 8.63 -5.64
N PHE A 301 -9.78 8.48 -4.63
CA PHE A 301 -9.46 7.18 -4.05
C PHE A 301 -10.04 7.10 -2.64
N VAL A 302 -10.96 6.15 -2.44
CA VAL A 302 -11.51 5.77 -1.14
C VAL A 302 -10.84 4.46 -0.70
N ASN A 303 -9.89 4.58 0.21
CA ASN A 303 -9.00 3.49 0.60
C ASN A 303 -9.36 2.94 1.98
N SER A 304 -9.47 1.62 2.13
CA SER A 304 -9.47 0.98 3.45
C SER A 304 -8.05 0.94 4.02
N LEU A 305 -7.93 1.20 5.32
CA LEU A 305 -6.67 1.01 6.06
C LEU A 305 -6.42 -0.46 6.47
N GLY A 306 -7.31 -1.38 6.09
CA GLY A 306 -7.17 -2.81 6.38
C GLY A 306 -8.53 -3.48 6.57
N SER A 307 -9.08 -3.41 7.78
CA SER A 307 -10.29 -4.18 8.15
C SER A 307 -11.62 -3.45 7.94
N THR A 308 -11.61 -2.22 7.40
CA THR A 308 -12.85 -1.54 6.98
C THR A 308 -13.41 -2.18 5.73
N HIS A 309 -14.65 -2.66 5.83
CA HIS A 309 -15.26 -3.45 4.76
C HIS A 309 -15.66 -2.57 3.58
N MET A 310 -15.66 -3.14 2.36
CA MET A 310 -16.06 -2.41 1.14
C MET A 310 -17.45 -1.75 1.25
N MET A 311 -18.36 -2.37 2.00
CA MET A 311 -19.67 -1.79 2.33
C MET A 311 -19.55 -0.38 2.94
N GLU A 312 -18.66 -0.21 3.93
CA GLU A 312 -18.44 1.07 4.60
C GLU A 312 -17.81 2.09 3.65
N LEU A 313 -16.85 1.67 2.82
CA LEU A 313 -16.24 2.52 1.81
C LEU A 313 -17.26 3.03 0.80
N LEU A 314 -18.19 2.18 0.34
CA LEU A 314 -19.25 2.57 -0.59
C LEU A 314 -20.26 3.54 0.03
N ILE A 315 -20.59 3.37 1.32
CA ILE A 315 -21.42 4.32 2.06
C ILE A 315 -20.74 5.69 2.13
N LEU A 316 -19.44 5.72 2.42
CA LEU A 316 -18.64 6.95 2.45
C LEU A 316 -18.51 7.60 1.06
N LEU A 317 -18.31 6.82 0.00
CA LEU A 317 -18.31 7.33 -1.37
C LEU A 317 -19.66 7.97 -1.73
N ARG A 318 -20.77 7.33 -1.37
CA ARG A 318 -22.13 7.86 -1.55
C ARG A 318 -22.34 9.17 -0.77
N ALA A 319 -21.68 9.35 0.37
CA ALA A 319 -21.72 10.60 1.13
C ALA A 319 -20.84 11.71 0.52
N ALA A 320 -19.64 11.35 0.04
CA ALA A 320 -18.67 12.28 -0.51
C ALA A 320 -19.09 12.85 -1.89
N ARG A 321 -19.68 12.00 -2.75
CA ARG A 321 -19.91 12.36 -4.16
C ARG A 321 -20.79 13.60 -4.35
N PRO A 322 -21.93 13.78 -3.66
CA PRO A 322 -22.74 15.00 -3.79
C PRO A 322 -22.00 16.28 -3.37
N ILE A 323 -21.08 16.19 -2.42
CA ILE A 323 -20.28 17.34 -1.95
C ILE A 323 -19.30 17.78 -3.04
N LEU A 324 -18.65 16.83 -3.71
CA LEU A 324 -17.78 17.10 -4.86
C LEU A 324 -18.57 17.70 -6.03
N ASP A 325 -19.71 17.09 -6.37
CA ASP A 325 -20.57 17.54 -7.47
C ASP A 325 -21.12 18.96 -7.21
N ALA A 326 -21.52 19.27 -5.97
CA ALA A 326 -22.01 20.60 -5.58
C ALA A 326 -20.94 21.69 -5.69
N ARG A 327 -19.65 21.34 -5.57
CA ARG A 327 -18.52 22.25 -5.82
C ARG A 327 -18.14 22.34 -7.30
N GLY A 328 -18.81 21.60 -8.17
CA GLY A 328 -18.51 21.52 -9.59
C GLY A 328 -17.23 20.74 -9.92
N ILE A 329 -16.72 19.94 -8.98
CA ILE A 329 -15.54 19.09 -9.18
C ILE A 329 -15.96 17.83 -9.91
N LYS A 330 -15.28 17.50 -11.01
CA LYS A 330 -15.58 16.34 -11.84
C LYS A 330 -14.72 15.15 -11.42
N VAL A 331 -15.33 14.07 -10.96
CA VAL A 331 -14.61 12.83 -10.69
C VAL A 331 -14.42 12.07 -12.00
N HIS A 332 -13.18 12.09 -12.53
CA HIS A 332 -12.77 11.38 -13.74
C HIS A 332 -12.69 9.87 -13.49
N HIS A 333 -12.13 9.46 -12.36
CA HIS A 333 -12.03 8.05 -11.98
C HIS A 333 -12.18 7.88 -10.45
N THR A 334 -12.82 6.80 -10.03
CA THR A 334 -12.97 6.43 -8.61
C THR A 334 -12.30 5.09 -8.35
N ILE A 335 -11.46 5.03 -7.34
CA ILE A 335 -10.89 3.78 -6.80
C ILE A 335 -11.54 3.54 -5.44
N VAL A 336 -12.04 2.33 -5.20
CA VAL A 336 -12.57 1.88 -3.90
C VAL A 336 -11.95 0.55 -3.58
N ASP A 337 -10.95 0.53 -2.72
CA ASP A 337 -10.15 -0.67 -2.49
C ASP A 337 -9.33 -0.57 -1.18
N SER A 338 -8.56 -1.60 -0.87
CA SER A 338 -7.67 -1.69 0.29
C SER A 338 -6.22 -1.82 -0.20
N ILE A 339 -5.63 -0.71 -0.64
CA ILE A 339 -4.31 -0.72 -1.31
C ILE A 339 -3.22 -0.16 -0.40
N VAL A 340 -3.54 0.84 0.42
CA VAL A 340 -2.65 1.43 1.43
C VAL A 340 -3.15 1.05 2.81
N THR A 341 -2.65 -0.05 3.35
CA THR A 341 -3.15 -0.63 4.61
C THR A 341 -2.20 -0.36 5.78
N CYS A 342 -2.63 -0.74 6.98
CA CYS A 342 -1.80 -0.95 8.15
C CYS A 342 -2.29 -2.20 8.86
N GLN A 343 -1.87 -3.37 8.36
CA GLN A 343 -2.36 -4.66 8.87
C GLN A 343 -3.90 -4.67 8.88
N GLU A 344 -4.52 -5.10 9.99
CA GLU A 344 -5.97 -5.07 10.18
C GLU A 344 -6.51 -3.76 10.79
N MET A 345 -5.81 -2.63 10.68
CA MET A 345 -6.32 -1.33 11.13
C MET A 345 -7.70 -1.07 10.50
N ALA A 346 -8.68 -0.67 11.33
CA ALA A 346 -9.98 -0.23 10.82
C ALA A 346 -9.91 1.29 10.61
N GLY A 347 -10.29 1.73 9.43
CA GLY A 347 -10.24 3.12 9.01
C GLY A 347 -10.31 3.29 7.51
N VAL A 348 -10.38 4.55 7.09
CA VAL A 348 -10.50 4.96 5.69
C VAL A 348 -9.55 6.12 5.42
N SER A 349 -9.09 6.27 4.18
CA SER A 349 -8.54 7.53 3.69
C SER A 349 -9.19 7.96 2.39
N PHE A 350 -9.31 9.27 2.21
CA PHE A 350 -9.69 9.90 0.95
C PHE A 350 -8.48 10.57 0.35
N SER A 351 -8.10 10.16 -0.85
CA SER A 351 -7.08 10.83 -1.66
C SER A 351 -7.73 11.50 -2.87
N ILE A 352 -7.40 12.77 -3.11
CA ILE A 352 -7.77 13.51 -4.31
C ILE A 352 -6.51 13.81 -5.10
N THR A 353 -6.47 13.35 -6.35
CA THR A 353 -5.43 13.72 -7.31
C THR A 353 -6.03 14.58 -8.40
N LYS A 354 -5.65 15.86 -8.46
CA LYS A 354 -6.08 16.79 -9.50
C LYS A 354 -5.43 16.44 -10.84
N LEU A 355 -6.23 16.36 -11.89
CA LEU A 355 -5.79 16.02 -13.24
C LEU A 355 -5.80 17.26 -14.12
N ASP A 356 -4.62 17.63 -14.62
CA ASP A 356 -4.52 18.45 -15.82
C ASP A 356 -4.43 17.57 -17.08
N ALA A 357 -4.29 18.19 -18.25
CA ALA A 357 -4.25 17.46 -19.52
C ALA A 357 -3.10 16.43 -19.60
N GLU A 358 -1.96 16.71 -18.97
CA GLU A 358 -0.80 15.81 -18.97
C GLU A 358 -1.04 14.62 -18.04
N LEU A 359 -1.42 14.88 -16.78
CA LEU A 359 -1.67 13.82 -15.81
C LEU A 359 -2.86 12.95 -16.21
N LYS A 360 -3.91 13.53 -16.80
CA LYS A 360 -5.07 12.78 -17.31
C LYS A 360 -4.66 11.77 -18.39
N LYS A 361 -3.83 12.20 -19.35
CA LYS A 361 -3.34 11.30 -20.41
C LYS A 361 -2.55 10.12 -19.83
N LEU A 362 -1.71 10.36 -18.82
CA LEU A 362 -0.94 9.31 -18.15
C LEU A 362 -1.81 8.39 -17.28
N TRP A 363 -2.80 8.96 -16.59
CA TRP A 363 -3.79 8.21 -15.81
C TRP A 363 -4.56 7.22 -16.68
N ASP A 364 -4.93 7.66 -17.89
CA ASP A 364 -5.72 6.88 -18.82
C ASP A 364 -4.95 5.70 -19.43
N LEU A 365 -3.61 5.70 -19.41
CA LEU A 365 -2.81 4.54 -19.80
C LEU A 365 -3.09 3.33 -18.90
N PRO A 366 -3.08 2.11 -19.46
CA PRO A 366 -3.31 0.90 -18.68
C PRO A 366 -2.15 0.63 -17.71
N CYS A 367 -2.42 -0.15 -16.68
CA CYS A 367 -1.42 -0.72 -15.79
C CYS A 367 -1.85 -2.07 -15.23
N GLU A 368 -0.88 -2.90 -14.87
CA GLU A 368 -1.12 -4.21 -14.28
C GLU A 368 -0.01 -4.57 -13.30
N SER A 369 -0.39 -4.74 -12.03
CA SER A 369 0.42 -5.36 -10.98
C SER A 369 -0.46 -6.28 -10.12
N VAL A 370 0.14 -7.02 -9.19
CA VAL A 370 -0.61 -7.87 -8.24
C VAL A 370 -1.55 -7.04 -7.35
N GLY A 371 -1.11 -5.85 -6.96
CA GLY A 371 -1.84 -4.97 -6.04
C GLY A 371 -2.81 -3.99 -6.69
N TYR A 372 -2.67 -3.68 -7.99
CA TYR A 372 -3.55 -2.75 -8.68
C TYR A 372 -3.53 -2.95 -10.20
N THR A 373 -4.70 -3.02 -10.81
CA THR A 373 -4.85 -3.16 -12.27
C THR A 373 -5.89 -2.19 -12.78
N LYS A 374 -5.56 -1.51 -13.89
CA LYS A 374 -6.45 -0.65 -14.65
C LYS A 374 -6.22 -0.95 -16.14
N LEU A 375 -7.19 -1.55 -16.81
CA LEU A 375 -7.08 -1.97 -18.21
C LEU A 375 -7.62 -0.93 -19.19
#